data_AF-A0A1S2LEN3-F1
#
_entry.id   AF-A0A1S2LEN3-F1
#
_cell.length_a   1.000
_cell.length_b   1.000
_cell.length_c   1.000
_cell.angle_alpha   90.00
_cell.angle_beta   90.00
_cell.angle_gamma   90.00
#
_symmetry.space_group_name_H-M   'P 1'
#
loop_
_entity.id
_entity.type
_entity.pdbx_description
1 polymer ?
#
loop_
_entity_poly.entity_id
_entity_poly.type
_entity_poly.pdbx_seq_one_letter_code
_entity_poly.pdbx_strand_id
1 'polypeptide(L)'
;MAVNFYVANNVKEAFISKLYVPVDDELEVLIYKNKHIISPEADLLLNLDPYGDKVFSISEIDLLMDISNLLYERVSESEVKKFAKDLFSLCETAKKQKKLIVALGD
;
A
#
# COMPACT_ATOMS: atom_id res chain seq x y z
N MET A 1 8.97 -4.05 -11.64
CA MET A 1 9.05 -4.85 -10.41
C MET A 1 7.80 -4.55 -9.63
N ALA A 2 7.10 -5.58 -9.15
CA ALA A 2 5.79 -5.38 -8.54
C ALA A 2 5.88 -5.56 -7.02
N VAL A 3 5.20 -4.68 -6.28
CA VAL A 3 5.02 -4.86 -4.83
C VAL A 3 3.56 -5.11 -4.55
N ASN A 4 3.26 -6.16 -3.81
CA ASN A 4 1.90 -6.55 -3.48
C ASN A 4 1.65 -6.38 -1.98
N PHE A 5 0.58 -5.69 -1.61
CA PHE A 5 0.18 -5.50 -0.21
C PHE A 5 -0.86 -6.54 0.18
N TYR A 6 -0.60 -7.31 1.23
CA TYR A 6 -1.48 -8.38 1.73
C TYR A 6 -1.96 -8.09 3.14
N VAL A 7 -3.18 -8.53 3.46
CA VAL A 7 -3.60 -8.65 4.87
C VAL A 7 -3.02 -9.92 5.46
N ALA A 8 -2.07 -9.78 6.38
CA ALA A 8 -1.34 -10.89 7.01
C ALA A 8 -0.58 -10.41 8.25
N ASN A 9 -0.31 -11.29 9.22
CA ASN A 9 0.52 -10.95 10.38
C ASN A 9 2.01 -11.12 10.15
N ASN A 10 2.40 -11.83 9.10
CA ASN A 10 3.78 -12.11 8.74
C ASN A 10 3.88 -12.53 7.26
N VAL A 11 5.11 -12.55 6.74
CA VAL A 11 5.44 -12.90 5.36
C VAL A 11 4.87 -14.26 4.93
N LYS A 12 4.96 -15.30 5.79
CA LYS A 12 4.46 -16.65 5.46
C LYS A 12 2.94 -16.66 5.24
N GLU A 13 2.21 -15.90 6.06
CA GLU A 13 0.76 -15.75 5.91
C GLU A 13 0.42 -14.93 4.65
N ALA A 14 1.24 -13.93 4.30
CA ALA A 14 1.05 -13.12 3.10
C ALA A 14 1.17 -13.95 1.81
N PHE A 15 2.17 -14.85 1.71
CA PHE A 15 2.38 -15.73 0.55
C PHE A 15 1.18 -16.64 0.21
N ILE A 16 0.35 -16.98 1.20
CA ILE A 16 -0.85 -17.81 1.01
C ILE A 16 -2.15 -17.00 1.01
N SER A 17 -2.06 -15.68 1.25
CA SER A 17 -3.22 -14.80 1.34
C SER A 17 -3.75 -14.46 -0.04
N LYS A 18 -5.07 -14.54 -0.21
CA LYS A 18 -5.76 -14.15 -1.45
C LYS A 18 -6.23 -12.70 -1.45
N LEU A 19 -6.12 -12.02 -0.31
CA LEU A 19 -6.59 -10.65 -0.15
C LEU A 19 -5.39 -9.70 -0.23
N TYR A 20 -5.22 -9.08 -1.40
CA TYR A 20 -4.11 -8.20 -1.68
C TYR A 20 -4.46 -7.07 -2.64
N VAL A 21 -3.61 -6.05 -2.64
CA VAL A 21 -3.62 -4.94 -3.59
C VAL A 21 -2.28 -4.92 -4.31
N PRO A 22 -2.26 -5.13 -5.64
CA PRO A 22 -1.03 -5.07 -6.42
C PRO A 22 -0.61 -3.63 -6.71
N VAL A 23 0.70 -3.41 -6.75
CA VAL A 23 1.34 -2.23 -7.33
C VAL A 23 2.22 -2.70 -8.47
N ASP A 24 1.77 -2.44 -9.69
CA ASP A 24 2.54 -2.68 -10.90
C ASP A 24 3.43 -1.48 -11.25
N ASP A 25 4.32 -1.69 -12.22
CA ASP A 25 5.32 -0.71 -12.67
C ASP A 25 4.67 0.61 -13.16
N GLU A 26 3.51 0.53 -13.81
CA GLU A 26 2.80 1.72 -14.32
C GLU A 26 2.28 2.56 -13.16
N LEU A 27 1.63 1.90 -12.19
CA LEU A 27 1.12 2.53 -10.99
C LEU A 27 2.25 3.09 -10.12
N GLU A 28 3.36 2.38 -9.97
CA GLU A 28 4.55 2.87 -9.26
C GLU A 28 5.05 4.18 -9.88
N VAL A 29 5.16 4.24 -11.22
CA VAL A 29 5.55 5.45 -11.94
C VAL A 29 4.56 6.59 -11.70
N LEU A 30 3.25 6.31 -11.68
CA LEU A 30 2.23 7.32 -11.42
C LEU A 30 2.28 7.85 -9.99
N ILE A 31 2.45 6.98 -9.00
CA ILE A 31 2.58 7.39 -7.59
C ILE A 31 3.88 8.20 -7.42
N TYR A 32 4.98 7.77 -8.02
CA TYR A 32 6.26 8.48 -7.95
C TYR A 32 6.20 9.87 -8.59
N LYS A 33 5.51 10.03 -9.73
CA LYS A 33 5.26 11.35 -10.34
C LYS A 33 4.50 12.27 -9.40
N ASN A 34 3.57 11.71 -8.63
CA ASN A 34 2.73 12.43 -7.67
C ASN A 34 3.32 12.49 -6.25
N LYS A 35 4.59 12.08 -6.03
CA LYS A 35 5.21 12.03 -4.69
C LYS A 35 5.19 13.34 -3.90
N HIS A 36 5.20 14.47 -4.60
CA HIS A 36 5.16 15.81 -4.01
C HIS A 36 3.82 16.12 -3.33
N ILE A 37 2.75 15.39 -3.69
CA ILE A 37 1.39 15.55 -3.15
C ILE A 37 1.22 14.87 -1.79
N ILE A 38 1.99 13.81 -1.57
CA ILE A 38 1.96 12.92 -0.41
C ILE A 38 3.21 13.05 0.49
N SER A 39 4.10 14.01 0.21
CA SER A 39 5.30 14.25 1.01
C SER A 39 4.96 14.99 2.32
N PRO A 40 5.55 14.61 3.47
CA PRO A 40 6.63 13.63 3.68
C PRO A 40 6.19 12.17 3.91
N GLU A 41 4.90 11.88 4.08
CA GLU A 41 4.39 10.55 4.45
C GLU A 41 4.58 9.50 3.34
N ALA A 42 4.78 9.96 2.11
CA ALA A 42 5.01 9.16 0.91
C ALA A 42 6.16 8.15 1.04
N ASP A 43 7.16 8.44 1.87
CA ASP A 43 8.32 7.57 2.09
C ASP A 43 7.92 6.16 2.54
N LEU A 44 6.77 6.03 3.21
CA LEU A 44 6.27 4.75 3.68
C LEU A 44 5.80 3.83 2.53
N LEU A 45 5.36 4.43 1.43
CA LEU A 45 4.84 3.75 0.24
C LEU A 45 5.84 3.72 -0.92
N LEU A 46 6.69 4.73 -1.04
CA LEU A 46 7.66 4.91 -2.12
C LEU A 46 9.04 4.30 -1.86
N ASN A 47 9.42 4.09 -0.60
CA ASN A 47 10.68 3.42 -0.25
C ASN A 47 10.44 1.93 0.07
N LEU A 48 9.50 1.30 -0.62
CA LEU A 48 9.36 -0.15 -0.55
C LEU A 48 10.47 -0.78 -1.34
N ASP A 49 11.20 -1.70 -0.71
CA ASP A 49 12.22 -2.49 -1.38
C ASP A 49 11.50 -3.50 -2.28
N PRO A 50 11.60 -3.41 -3.61
CA PRO A 50 10.95 -4.36 -4.51
C PRO A 50 11.51 -5.78 -4.37
N TYR A 51 12.62 -5.98 -3.66
CA TYR A 51 13.21 -7.28 -3.35
C TYR A 51 13.08 -7.67 -1.87
N GLY A 52 12.45 -6.82 -1.07
CA GLY A 52 12.36 -6.96 0.38
C GLY A 52 10.92 -7.04 0.85
N ASP A 53 10.71 -7.81 1.92
CA ASP A 53 9.41 -7.86 2.58
C ASP A 53 9.32 -6.78 3.66
N LYS A 54 8.18 -6.10 3.75
CA LYS A 54 7.89 -5.15 4.84
C LYS A 54 6.61 -5.50 5.55
N VAL A 55 6.66 -5.61 6.87
CA VAL A 55 5.47 -5.74 7.72
C VAL A 55 5.16 -4.37 8.33
N PHE A 56 3.96 -3.86 8.05
CA PHE A 56 3.51 -2.58 8.60
C PHE A 56 2.89 -2.80 9.98
N SER A 57 3.36 -2.04 10.95
CA SER A 57 2.75 -1.95 12.28
C SER A 57 1.38 -1.27 12.23
N ILE A 58 0.59 -1.38 13.30
CA ILE A 58 -0.75 -0.76 13.39
C ILE A 58 -0.69 0.76 13.14
N SER A 59 0.32 1.44 13.70
CA SER A 59 0.51 2.88 13.49
C SER A 59 0.88 3.21 12.04
N GLU A 60 1.66 2.35 11.37
CA GLU A 60 1.97 2.53 9.95
C GLU A 60 0.77 2.21 9.06
N ILE A 61 -0.13 1.30 9.47
CA ILE A 61 -1.40 1.05 8.76
C ILE A 61 -2.30 2.29 8.83
N ASP A 62 -2.34 2.98 9.96
CA ASP A 62 -3.06 4.26 10.08
C ASP A 62 -2.48 5.30 9.12
N LEU A 63 -1.15 5.40 9.03
CA LEU A 63 -0.47 6.27 8.06
C LEU A 63 -0.76 5.86 6.60
N LEU A 64 -0.80 4.56 6.29
CA LEU A 64 -1.18 4.07 4.96
C LEU A 64 -2.60 4.48 4.58
N MET A 65 -3.53 4.48 5.54
CA MET A 65 -4.91 4.96 5.31
C MET A 65 -4.92 6.46 4.98
N ASP A 66 -4.14 7.26 5.70
CA ASP A 66 -4.06 8.71 5.46
C ASP A 66 -3.43 9.01 4.08
N ILE A 67 -2.34 8.31 3.73
CA ILE A 67 -1.71 8.41 2.40
C ILE A 67 -2.69 8.01 1.30
N SER A 68 -3.45 6.92 1.52
CA SER A 68 -4.46 6.47 0.58
C SER A 68 -5.54 7.53 0.34
N ASN A 69 -6.04 8.17 1.41
CA ASN A 69 -7.01 9.26 1.26
C ASN A 69 -6.42 10.46 0.50
N LEU A 70 -5.18 10.85 0.82
CA LEU A 70 -4.50 11.94 0.11
C LEU A 70 -4.34 11.65 -1.39
N LEU A 71 -3.95 10.42 -1.75
CA LEU A 71 -3.86 9.99 -3.14
C LEU A 71 -5.22 10.06 -3.84
N TYR A 72 -6.28 9.57 -3.19
CA TYR A 72 -7.62 9.58 -3.76
C TYR A 72 -8.16 10.99 -4.01
N GLU A 73 -7.92 11.92 -3.09
CA GLU A 73 -8.43 13.29 -3.17
C GLU A 73 -7.62 14.17 -4.14
N ARG A 74 -6.30 14.02 -4.14
CA ARG A 74 -5.40 14.99 -4.78
C ARG A 74 -4.84 14.55 -6.13
N VAL A 75 -4.79 13.25 -6.40
CA VAL A 75 -4.31 12.72 -7.69
C VAL A 75 -5.49 12.57 -8.64
N SER A 76 -5.36 12.95 -9.90
CA SER A 76 -6.48 12.93 -10.86
C SER A 76 -6.57 11.61 -11.63
N GLU A 77 -5.45 10.91 -11.73
CA GLU A 77 -5.27 9.66 -12.45
C GLU A 77 -6.16 8.58 -11.85
N SER A 78 -7.05 8.02 -12.67
CA SER A 78 -8.06 7.05 -12.24
C SER A 78 -7.47 5.78 -11.65
N GLU A 79 -6.31 5.35 -12.15
CA GLU A 79 -5.57 4.19 -11.65
C GLU A 79 -5.07 4.44 -10.23
N VAL A 80 -4.50 5.62 -9.96
CA VAL A 80 -4.04 6.00 -8.62
C VAL A 80 -5.22 6.12 -7.66
N LYS A 81 -6.36 6.68 -8.11
CA LYS A 81 -7.58 6.72 -7.28
C LYS A 81 -8.12 5.33 -6.96
N LYS A 82 -8.11 4.43 -7.94
CA LYS A 82 -8.56 3.05 -7.74
C LYS A 82 -7.65 2.35 -6.74
N PHE A 83 -6.33 2.43 -6.93
CA PHE A 83 -5.34 1.92 -6.00
C PHE A 83 -5.53 2.47 -4.59
N ALA A 84 -5.65 3.79 -4.45
CA ALA A 84 -5.86 4.45 -3.18
C ALA A 84 -7.10 3.90 -2.44
N LYS A 85 -8.21 3.73 -3.16
CA LYS A 85 -9.43 3.15 -2.60
C LYS A 85 -9.26 1.69 -2.19
N ASP A 86 -8.59 0.90 -3.03
CA ASP A 86 -8.36 -0.52 -2.78
C ASP A 86 -7.41 -0.71 -1.58
N LEU A 87 -6.33 0.08 -1.49
CA LEU A 87 -5.40 0.10 -0.36
C LEU A 87 -6.07 0.55 0.93
N PHE A 88 -6.90 1.60 0.89
CA PHE A 88 -7.68 2.04 2.05
C PHE A 88 -8.61 0.92 2.55
N SER A 89 -9.32 0.26 1.64
CA SER A 89 -10.21 -0.86 1.98
C SER A 89 -9.44 -2.07 2.53
N LEU A 90 -8.23 -2.32 2.01
CA LEU A 90 -7.33 -3.35 2.53
C LEU A 90 -6.93 -3.03 3.99
N CYS A 91 -6.57 -1.78 4.27
CA CYS A 91 -6.23 -1.32 5.62
C CYS A 91 -7.41 -1.43 6.59
N GLU A 92 -8.60 -1.00 6.18
CA GLU A 92 -9.81 -1.20 6.99
C GLU A 92 -10.07 -2.67 7.27
N THR A 93 -9.86 -3.53 6.28
CA THR A 93 -10.05 -4.98 6.43
C THR A 93 -9.03 -5.57 7.39
N ALA A 94 -7.76 -5.16 7.30
CA ALA A 94 -6.71 -5.54 8.25
C ALA A 94 -7.10 -5.15 9.68
N LYS A 95 -7.55 -3.91 9.90
CA LYS A 95 -8.02 -3.44 11.22
C LYS A 95 -9.22 -4.23 11.73
N LYS A 96 -10.24 -4.48 10.90
CA LYS A 96 -11.42 -5.28 11.27
C LYS A 96 -11.05 -6.72 11.66
N GLN A 97 -10.10 -7.32 10.94
CA GLN A 97 -9.61 -8.68 11.20
C GLN A 97 -8.55 -8.75 12.31
N LYS A 98 -8.15 -7.61 12.89
CA LYS A 98 -7.01 -7.50 13.84
C LYS A 98 -5.72 -8.12 13.27
N LYS A 99 -5.49 -7.91 11.97
CA LYS A 99 -4.29 -8.33 11.25
C LYS A 99 -3.45 -7.12 10.85
N LEU A 100 -2.23 -7.39 10.44
CA LEU A 100 -1.32 -6.38 9.87
C LEU A 100 -1.42 -6.34 8.34
N ILE A 101 -0.61 -5.48 7.74
CA ILE A 101 -0.37 -5.45 6.29
C ILE A 101 1.08 -5.86 6.04
N VAL A 102 1.30 -6.65 5.00
CA VAL A 102 2.62 -7.06 4.54
C VAL A 102 2.78 -6.68 3.08
N ALA A 103 3.80 -5.89 2.75
CA ALA A 103 4.26 -5.73 1.38
C ALA A 103 5.25 -6.84 1.04
N LEU A 104 4.97 -7.59 -0.02
CA LEU A 104 5.90 -8.55 -0.62
C LEU A 104 6.38 -7.98 -1.95
N GLY A 105 7.69 -7.90 -2.11
CA GLY A 105 8.34 -7.67 -3.39
C GLY A 105 8.37 -8.95 -4.24
N ASP A 106 8.43 -8.78 -5.56
CA ASP A 106 8.58 -9.86 -6.56
C ASP A 106 9.91 -9.72 -7.33
#